data_AF-A0A4V0I7Q6-F1
#
_entry.id   AF-A0A4V0I7Q6-F1
#
_cell.length_a   1.000
_cell.length_b   1.000
_cell.length_c   1.000
_cell.angle_alpha   90.00
_cell.angle_beta   90.00
_cell.angle_gamma   90.00
#
_symmetry.space_group_name_H-M   'P 1'
#
loop_
_entity.id
_entity.type
_entity.pdbx_description
1 polymer ?
#
loop_
_entity_poly.entity_id
_entity_poly.type
_entity_poly.pdbx_seq_one_letter_code
_entity_poly.pdbx_strand_id
1 'polypeptide(L)'
;MTKTGSGTATLVGDNLYSGATTVSGGTLLINGDQSAATGAVTVGSGATLGGIGTVGGAITVSSGGTLQADNGVTPGNLRVADVTIASGATLAAVIGANDTNSELVFGASSLELTTGSVLKLTSISGFDRTQSATYTLADFEGGSINLDTTPRSDGFSFGSYTHGSGPTGAVVIDPALVSGLVAGDSFSLTMTNGDLMLSFTPVPVPEPAAVLGIAVAALGVGGFVRRRFRKSPEPTSAA
;
A
#
# COMPACT_ATOMS: atom_id res chain seq x y z
N MET A 1 7.94 16.77 -24.90
CA MET A 1 9.23 16.46 -24.25
C MET A 1 9.49 14.96 -24.33
N THR A 2 10.73 14.50 -24.46
CA THR A 2 11.05 13.05 -24.43
C THR A 2 12.21 12.80 -23.50
N LYS A 3 12.01 11.95 -22.49
CA LYS A 3 13.05 11.48 -21.59
C LYS A 3 13.53 10.09 -22.04
N THR A 4 14.82 9.99 -22.34
CA THR A 4 15.50 8.75 -22.73
C THR A 4 16.72 8.50 -21.82
N GLY A 5 17.37 7.34 -21.97
CA GLY A 5 18.54 6.94 -21.17
C GLY A 5 18.19 6.51 -19.75
N SER A 6 19.10 5.82 -19.07
CA SER A 6 18.86 5.22 -17.75
C SER A 6 18.90 6.19 -16.57
N GLY A 7 19.42 7.40 -16.76
CA GLY A 7 19.57 8.38 -15.69
C GLY A 7 18.26 9.05 -15.27
N THR A 8 18.35 9.86 -14.21
CA THR A 8 17.24 10.68 -13.69
C THR A 8 17.30 12.08 -14.28
N ALA A 9 16.16 12.59 -14.73
CA ALA A 9 15.96 14.01 -15.03
C ALA A 9 14.92 14.58 -14.07
N THR A 10 15.17 15.78 -13.54
CA THR A 10 14.25 16.45 -12.61
C THR A 10 13.82 17.78 -13.19
N LEU A 11 12.51 18.00 -13.30
CA LEU A 11 11.92 19.28 -13.65
C LEU A 11 11.49 19.99 -12.36
N VAL A 12 12.11 21.13 -12.07
CA VAL A 12 11.90 21.90 -10.83
C VAL A 12 11.18 23.24 -11.03
N GLY A 13 11.09 23.72 -12.27
CA GLY A 13 10.46 24.99 -12.61
C GLY A 13 9.13 24.81 -13.33
N ASP A 14 8.46 25.94 -13.56
CA ASP A 14 7.19 25.99 -14.25
C ASP A 14 7.42 25.90 -15.75
N ASN A 15 6.95 24.83 -16.39
CA ASN A 15 7.09 24.69 -17.83
C ASN A 15 5.75 24.86 -18.54
N LEU A 16 5.79 25.57 -19.65
CA LEU A 16 4.61 25.95 -20.44
C LEU A 16 4.51 25.19 -21.77
N TYR A 17 5.26 24.08 -21.92
CA TYR A 17 5.20 23.31 -23.17
C TYR A 17 3.87 22.57 -23.26
N SER A 18 3.17 22.70 -24.38
CA SER A 18 1.86 22.06 -24.60
C SER A 18 1.96 20.72 -25.34
N GLY A 19 3.15 20.35 -25.83
CA GLY A 19 3.38 19.08 -26.50
C GLY A 19 3.43 17.90 -25.54
N ALA A 20 3.14 16.70 -26.04
CA ALA A 20 3.16 15.47 -25.25
C ALA A 20 4.51 15.20 -24.58
N THR A 21 4.49 14.53 -23.43
CA THR A 21 5.68 14.05 -22.71
C THR A 21 5.78 12.54 -22.78
N THR A 22 6.90 12.02 -23.28
CA THR A 22 7.17 10.58 -23.30
C THR A 22 8.37 10.27 -22.42
N VAL A 23 8.20 9.38 -21.44
CA VAL A 23 9.30 8.82 -20.63
C VAL A 23 9.58 7.41 -21.14
N SER A 24 10.64 7.28 -21.96
CA SER A 24 11.00 6.01 -22.61
C SER A 24 12.11 5.24 -21.88
N GLY A 25 12.72 5.82 -20.84
CA GLY A 25 13.72 5.15 -20.01
C GLY A 25 14.21 6.01 -18.85
N GLY A 26 14.72 5.33 -17.82
CA GLY A 26 15.19 5.97 -16.59
C GLY A 26 14.05 6.64 -15.83
N THR A 27 14.36 7.69 -15.07
CA THR A 27 13.38 8.39 -14.23
C THR A 27 13.18 9.83 -14.68
N LEU A 28 11.93 10.28 -14.75
CA LEU A 28 11.56 11.69 -14.81
C LEU A 28 10.88 12.07 -13.50
N LEU A 29 11.49 12.99 -12.74
CA LEU A 29 10.92 13.56 -11.53
C LEU A 29 10.31 14.94 -11.84
N ILE A 30 9.05 15.12 -11.50
CA ILE A 30 8.31 16.38 -11.59
C ILE A 30 8.22 16.97 -10.18
N ASN A 31 9.09 17.93 -9.90
CA ASN A 31 9.20 18.63 -8.61
C ASN A 31 8.87 20.13 -8.72
N GLY A 32 8.42 20.58 -9.90
CA GLY A 32 7.88 21.92 -10.15
C GLY A 32 6.43 21.83 -10.65
N ASP A 33 5.90 22.94 -11.17
CA ASP A 33 4.52 23.01 -11.66
C ASP A 33 4.45 22.78 -13.19
N GLN A 34 3.74 21.74 -13.62
CA GLN A 34 3.45 21.46 -15.03
C GLN A 34 1.95 21.59 -15.33
N SER A 35 1.19 22.34 -14.51
CA SER A 35 -0.25 22.57 -14.68
C SER A 35 -0.60 23.16 -16.06
N ALA A 36 0.26 24.03 -16.60
CA ALA A 36 0.09 24.59 -17.94
C ALA A 36 0.53 23.64 -19.07
N ALA A 37 1.29 22.58 -18.77
CA ALA A 37 1.74 21.58 -19.72
C ALA A 37 0.73 20.41 -19.78
N THR A 38 -0.38 20.63 -20.48
CA THR A 38 -1.53 19.71 -20.52
C THR A 38 -1.41 18.58 -21.55
N GLY A 39 -0.30 18.52 -22.30
CA GLY A 39 -0.05 17.45 -23.26
C GLY A 39 0.02 16.08 -22.57
N ALA A 40 -0.51 15.04 -23.24
CA ALA A 40 -0.53 13.69 -22.68
C ALA A 40 0.87 13.20 -22.26
N VAL A 41 0.93 12.44 -21.16
CA VAL A 41 2.15 11.89 -20.57
C VAL A 41 2.13 10.37 -20.71
N THR A 42 3.13 9.81 -21.40
CA THR A 42 3.27 8.36 -21.55
C THR A 42 4.51 7.87 -20.83
N VAL A 43 4.36 6.90 -19.94
CA VAL A 43 5.46 6.21 -19.26
C VAL A 43 5.63 4.83 -19.88
N GLY A 44 6.74 4.61 -20.57
CA GLY A 44 7.07 3.36 -21.24
C GLY A 44 7.63 2.30 -20.30
N SER A 45 7.82 1.10 -20.85
CA SER A 45 8.42 -0.02 -20.11
C SER A 45 9.84 0.31 -19.62
N GLY A 46 10.14 -0.03 -18.37
CA GLY A 46 11.44 0.27 -17.73
C GLY A 46 11.66 1.75 -17.42
N ALA A 47 10.66 2.60 -17.61
CA ALA A 47 10.70 4.01 -17.26
C ALA A 47 9.88 4.29 -16.00
N THR A 48 10.26 5.37 -15.30
CA THR A 48 9.57 5.85 -14.10
C THR A 48 9.21 7.31 -14.24
N LEU A 49 7.96 7.65 -13.95
CA LEU A 49 7.53 9.02 -13.66
C LEU A 49 7.31 9.14 -12.15
N GLY A 50 7.81 10.22 -11.56
CA GLY A 50 7.48 10.52 -10.18
C GLY A 50 7.73 11.98 -9.82
N GLY A 51 7.98 12.24 -8.55
CA GLY A 51 8.17 13.57 -7.99
C GLY A 51 7.09 13.97 -6.99
N ILE A 52 7.09 15.25 -6.63
CA ILE A 52 6.19 15.85 -5.62
C ILE A 52 5.58 17.18 -6.10
N GLY A 53 5.60 17.42 -7.41
CA GLY A 53 5.07 18.61 -8.06
C GLY A 53 3.67 18.38 -8.64
N THR A 54 3.40 19.04 -9.78
CA THR A 54 2.12 18.94 -10.50
C THR A 54 2.34 18.47 -11.93
N VAL A 55 1.58 17.48 -12.37
CA VAL A 55 1.50 17.02 -13.76
C VAL A 55 0.14 17.42 -14.35
N GLY A 56 0.13 18.34 -15.31
CA GLY A 56 -1.10 18.86 -15.91
C GLY A 56 -1.73 17.99 -17.00
N GLY A 57 -0.95 17.08 -17.60
CA GLY A 57 -1.42 16.18 -18.66
C GLY A 57 -1.89 14.83 -18.13
N ALA A 58 -2.83 14.20 -18.83
CA ALA A 58 -3.26 12.83 -18.52
C ALA A 58 -2.08 11.84 -18.64
N ILE A 59 -1.91 10.99 -17.63
CA ILE A 59 -0.79 10.03 -17.52
C ILE A 59 -1.27 8.64 -17.94
N THR A 60 -0.55 8.02 -18.87
CA THR A 60 -0.69 6.59 -19.19
C THR A 60 0.60 5.87 -18.85
N VAL A 61 0.54 4.98 -17.87
CA VAL A 61 1.64 4.08 -17.51
C VAL A 61 1.45 2.77 -18.27
N SER A 62 2.32 2.55 -19.25
CA SER A 62 2.30 1.33 -20.05
C SER A 62 2.85 0.14 -19.26
N SER A 63 2.59 -1.08 -19.74
CA SER A 63 3.10 -2.30 -19.12
C SER A 63 4.62 -2.24 -18.88
N GLY A 64 5.05 -2.57 -17.66
CA GLY A 64 6.44 -2.45 -17.18
C GLY A 64 6.92 -1.02 -16.90
N GLY A 65 6.08 0.00 -17.07
CA GLY A 65 6.34 1.36 -16.60
C GLY A 65 5.93 1.54 -15.14
N THR A 66 6.46 2.59 -14.51
CA THR A 66 6.20 2.90 -13.09
C THR A 66 5.75 4.34 -12.89
N LEU A 67 4.71 4.54 -12.08
CA LEU A 67 4.35 5.84 -11.50
C LEU A 67 4.58 5.79 -9.98
N GLN A 68 5.19 6.83 -9.42
CA GLN A 68 5.43 6.92 -7.98
C GLN A 68 5.27 8.36 -7.48
N ALA A 69 4.57 8.56 -6.36
CA ALA A 69 4.45 9.87 -5.70
C ALA A 69 5.55 10.05 -4.64
N ASP A 70 6.81 10.00 -5.08
CA ASP A 70 7.96 10.30 -4.26
C ASP A 70 9.07 10.93 -5.11
N ASN A 71 10.03 11.57 -4.44
CA ASN A 71 11.21 12.13 -5.09
C ASN A 71 12.41 11.16 -5.15
N GLY A 72 12.17 9.86 -4.93
CA GLY A 72 13.18 8.81 -4.81
C GLY A 72 13.81 8.64 -3.42
N VAL A 73 13.44 9.47 -2.43
CA VAL A 73 14.00 9.44 -1.08
C VAL A 73 12.93 9.60 0.00
N THR A 74 12.00 10.53 -0.19
CA THR A 74 10.94 10.87 0.78
C THR A 74 9.56 10.73 0.14
N PRO A 75 8.59 10.12 0.84
CA PRO A 75 7.20 10.17 0.42
C PRO A 75 6.71 11.62 0.31
N GLY A 76 5.79 11.88 -0.62
CA GLY A 76 5.15 13.17 -0.77
C GLY A 76 3.96 13.09 -1.71
N ASN A 77 3.48 14.28 -2.12
CA ASN A 77 2.23 14.40 -2.85
C ASN A 77 2.52 14.81 -4.29
N LEU A 78 2.14 13.95 -5.25
CA LEU A 78 2.22 14.27 -6.67
C LEU A 78 0.81 14.61 -7.18
N ARG A 79 0.60 15.86 -7.56
CA ARG A 79 -0.67 16.29 -8.17
C ARG A 79 -0.74 15.84 -9.61
N VAL A 80 -1.86 15.22 -9.98
CA VAL A 80 -2.04 14.60 -11.30
C VAL A 80 -3.41 14.93 -11.89
N ALA A 81 -3.48 14.90 -13.21
CA ALA A 81 -4.74 14.82 -13.95
C ALA A 81 -5.23 13.35 -14.00
N ASP A 82 -5.92 12.95 -15.07
CA ASP A 82 -6.30 11.54 -15.26
C ASP A 82 -5.07 10.62 -15.28
N VAL A 83 -5.17 9.47 -14.62
CA VAL A 83 -4.12 8.45 -14.58
C VAL A 83 -4.68 7.12 -15.04
N THR A 84 -3.95 6.44 -15.92
CA THR A 84 -4.19 5.04 -16.29
C THR A 84 -2.98 4.19 -15.94
N ILE A 85 -3.17 3.20 -15.08
CA ILE A 85 -2.19 2.16 -14.76
C ILE A 85 -2.59 0.89 -15.52
N ALA A 86 -1.94 0.64 -16.66
CA ALA A 86 -2.24 -0.51 -17.49
C ALA A 86 -1.90 -1.85 -16.81
N SER A 87 -2.38 -2.96 -17.38
CA SER A 87 -1.99 -4.30 -16.93
C SER A 87 -0.46 -4.48 -16.98
N GLY A 88 0.12 -4.96 -15.88
CA GLY A 88 1.57 -5.10 -15.71
C GLY A 88 2.34 -3.79 -15.54
N ALA A 89 1.67 -2.63 -15.51
CA ALA A 89 2.26 -1.38 -15.06
C ALA A 89 2.26 -1.32 -13.52
N THR A 90 3.15 -0.49 -12.97
CA THR A 90 3.33 -0.37 -11.52
C THR A 90 2.90 1.01 -11.02
N LEU A 91 2.04 1.02 -10.00
CA LEU A 91 1.93 2.13 -9.06
C LEU A 91 2.81 1.80 -7.86
N ALA A 92 3.87 2.55 -7.64
CA ALA A 92 4.76 2.36 -6.50
C ALA A 92 4.38 3.32 -5.37
N ALA A 93 4.32 2.78 -4.16
CA ALA A 93 4.02 3.53 -2.95
C ALA A 93 5.06 3.24 -1.85
N VAL A 94 5.53 4.30 -1.20
CA VAL A 94 6.30 4.20 0.02
C VAL A 94 5.37 4.27 1.23
N ILE A 95 5.60 3.43 2.24
CA ILE A 95 4.85 3.41 3.50
C ILE A 95 5.79 3.46 4.71
N GLY A 96 5.47 4.29 5.69
CA GLY A 96 6.22 4.46 6.93
C GLY A 96 5.33 4.25 8.16
N ALA A 97 5.47 5.13 9.15
CA ALA A 97 4.51 5.24 10.25
C ALA A 97 3.09 5.48 9.70
N ASN A 98 2.07 5.26 10.53
CA ASN A 98 0.68 5.47 10.12
C ASN A 98 0.51 6.87 9.48
N ASP A 99 -0.23 6.95 8.38
CA ASP A 99 -0.42 8.16 7.56
C ASP A 99 0.86 8.79 6.98
N THR A 100 2.00 8.07 6.97
CA THR A 100 3.24 8.51 6.33
C THR A 100 3.46 7.70 5.05
N ASN A 101 3.02 8.23 3.90
CA ASN A 101 3.11 7.52 2.62
C ASN A 101 3.23 8.44 1.41
N SER A 102 3.49 7.82 0.26
CA SER A 102 3.40 8.45 -1.06
C SER A 102 1.93 8.60 -1.47
N GLU A 103 1.56 9.75 -2.01
CA GLU A 103 0.16 10.07 -2.30
C GLU A 103 0.01 10.73 -3.68
N LEU A 104 -0.84 10.16 -4.53
CA LEU A 104 -1.33 10.85 -5.72
C LEU A 104 -2.50 11.75 -5.33
N VAL A 105 -2.47 13.02 -5.74
CA VAL A 105 -3.55 13.97 -5.45
C VAL A 105 -4.28 14.33 -6.73
N PHE A 106 -5.57 14.07 -6.76
CA PHE A 106 -6.45 14.30 -7.90
C PHE A 106 -7.41 15.47 -7.62
N GLY A 107 -7.64 16.30 -8.65
CA GLY A 107 -8.86 17.11 -8.71
C GLY A 107 -10.04 16.25 -9.20
N ALA A 108 -11.00 16.86 -9.93
CA ALA A 108 -12.12 16.17 -10.58
C ALA A 108 -11.71 15.28 -11.78
N SER A 109 -10.75 14.39 -11.56
CA SER A 109 -10.10 13.49 -12.53
C SER A 109 -10.29 12.04 -12.12
N SER A 110 -9.81 11.12 -12.94
CA SER A 110 -9.98 9.68 -12.76
C SER A 110 -8.67 8.92 -12.59
N LEU A 111 -8.70 7.90 -11.74
CA LEU A 111 -7.68 6.85 -11.69
C LEU A 111 -8.26 5.56 -12.26
N GLU A 112 -7.72 5.12 -13.39
CA GLU A 112 -8.00 3.82 -13.99
C GLU A 112 -6.93 2.81 -13.56
N LEU A 113 -7.35 1.77 -12.83
CA LEU A 113 -6.54 0.60 -12.54
C LEU A 113 -7.00 -0.53 -13.44
N THR A 114 -6.17 -0.99 -14.38
CA THR A 114 -6.51 -2.17 -15.19
C THR A 114 -6.22 -3.44 -14.42
N THR A 115 -7.04 -4.48 -14.55
CA THR A 115 -6.79 -5.80 -13.95
C THR A 115 -5.41 -6.31 -14.36
N GLY A 116 -4.62 -6.75 -13.38
CA GLY A 116 -3.22 -7.16 -13.55
C GLY A 116 -2.21 -6.01 -13.37
N SER A 117 -2.66 -4.79 -13.09
CA SER A 117 -1.78 -3.73 -12.58
C SER A 117 -1.17 -4.12 -11.22
N VAL A 118 -0.02 -3.53 -10.90
CA VAL A 118 0.76 -3.86 -9.70
C VAL A 118 0.82 -2.66 -8.77
N LEU A 119 0.45 -2.86 -7.49
CA LEU A 119 0.78 -1.94 -6.41
C LEU A 119 2.05 -2.43 -5.73
N LYS A 120 3.17 -1.75 -5.97
CA LYS A 120 4.46 -2.10 -5.36
C LYS A 120 4.70 -1.29 -4.10
N LEU A 121 4.94 -1.97 -2.98
CA LEU A 121 5.14 -1.33 -1.68
C LEU A 121 6.61 -1.36 -1.26
N THR A 122 7.08 -0.23 -0.74
CA THR A 122 8.39 -0.10 -0.10
C THR A 122 8.20 0.46 1.31
N SER A 123 8.70 -0.25 2.32
CA SER A 123 8.66 0.27 3.70
C SER A 123 9.86 1.18 3.99
N ILE A 124 9.63 2.29 4.69
CA ILE A 124 10.67 3.16 5.25
C ILE A 124 10.67 3.11 6.79
N SER A 125 11.59 3.84 7.41
CA SER A 125 11.64 3.94 8.88
C SER A 125 10.30 4.41 9.44
N GLY A 126 9.85 3.77 10.51
CA GLY A 126 8.57 4.08 11.17
C GLY A 126 7.45 3.11 10.83
N PHE A 127 7.57 2.30 9.78
CA PHE A 127 6.64 1.19 9.57
C PHE A 127 6.71 0.21 10.75
N ASP A 128 5.57 0.02 11.43
CA ASP A 128 5.44 -0.87 12.59
C ASP A 128 4.50 -2.02 12.27
N ARG A 129 5.11 -3.18 11.98
CA ARG A 129 4.40 -4.44 11.70
C ARG A 129 3.57 -4.98 12.87
N THR A 130 3.61 -4.36 14.06
CA THR A 130 2.81 -4.80 15.23
C THR A 130 1.50 -4.05 15.37
N GLN A 131 1.29 -3.00 14.58
CA GLN A 131 0.11 -2.15 14.63
C GLN A 131 -0.61 -2.15 13.30
N SER A 132 -1.94 -2.04 13.33
CA SER A 132 -2.70 -1.72 12.14
C SER A 132 -2.36 -0.31 11.67
N ALA A 133 -2.31 -0.12 10.35
CA ALA A 133 -2.02 1.18 9.74
C ALA A 133 -2.86 1.38 8.48
N THR A 134 -3.11 2.64 8.14
CA THR A 134 -3.84 3.06 6.96
C THR A 134 -3.01 4.08 6.18
N TYR A 135 -3.14 4.06 4.86
CA TYR A 135 -2.38 4.93 3.96
C TYR A 135 -3.28 5.36 2.81
N THR A 136 -3.46 6.67 2.63
CA THR A 136 -4.17 7.22 1.46
C THR A 136 -3.22 7.27 0.28
N LEU A 137 -3.35 6.35 -0.67
CA LEU A 137 -2.46 6.27 -1.83
C LEU A 137 -2.89 7.20 -2.97
N ALA A 138 -4.19 7.46 -3.07
CA ALA A 138 -4.74 8.47 -3.96
C ALA A 138 -5.90 9.19 -3.28
N ASP A 139 -5.78 10.52 -3.19
CA ASP A 139 -6.77 11.45 -2.64
C ASP A 139 -7.53 12.16 -3.77
N PHE A 140 -8.85 12.27 -3.64
CA PHE A 140 -9.74 12.82 -4.67
C PHE A 140 -10.58 14.00 -4.18
N GLU A 141 -10.40 15.17 -4.80
CA GLU A 141 -11.31 16.30 -4.66
C GLU A 141 -12.46 16.23 -5.69
N GLY A 142 -13.18 15.10 -5.68
CA GLY A 142 -14.17 14.70 -6.69
C GLY A 142 -13.53 13.90 -7.82
N GLY A 143 -14.29 13.08 -8.55
CA GLY A 143 -13.74 12.21 -9.60
C GLY A 143 -14.17 10.77 -9.45
N SER A 144 -13.37 9.84 -10.01
CA SER A 144 -13.67 8.41 -9.91
C SER A 144 -12.42 7.54 -9.88
N ILE A 145 -12.51 6.45 -9.12
CA ILE A 145 -11.58 5.33 -9.23
C ILE A 145 -12.28 4.24 -10.03
N ASN A 146 -11.64 3.80 -11.09
CA ASN A 146 -12.19 2.85 -12.04
C ASN A 146 -11.36 1.55 -12.01
N LEU A 147 -12.03 0.44 -12.25
CA LEU A 147 -11.40 -0.84 -12.54
C LEU A 147 -11.93 -1.37 -13.87
N ASP A 148 -11.03 -1.53 -14.83
CA ASP A 148 -11.32 -1.91 -16.21
C ASP A 148 -12.41 -1.03 -16.82
N THR A 149 -12.20 0.29 -16.78
CA THR A 149 -13.10 1.36 -17.26
C THR A 149 -14.44 1.48 -16.52
N THR A 150 -14.66 0.64 -15.51
CA THR A 150 -15.90 0.65 -14.72
C THR A 150 -15.67 1.41 -13.41
N PRO A 151 -16.38 2.53 -13.17
CA PRO A 151 -16.31 3.25 -11.91
C PRO A 151 -16.66 2.36 -10.72
N ARG A 152 -15.94 2.54 -9.62
CA ARG A 152 -16.16 1.86 -8.35
C ARG A 152 -16.68 2.83 -7.31
N SER A 153 -17.27 2.25 -6.27
CA SER A 153 -17.82 2.96 -5.13
C SER A 153 -17.09 2.55 -3.86
N ASP A 154 -17.27 3.34 -2.80
CA ASP A 154 -16.77 3.04 -1.47
C ASP A 154 -17.07 1.60 -1.03
N GLY A 155 -16.09 0.99 -0.37
CA GLY A 155 -16.10 -0.41 0.06
C GLY A 155 -15.62 -1.39 -1.01
N PHE A 156 -15.39 -0.96 -2.25
CA PHE A 156 -14.84 -1.85 -3.28
C PHE A 156 -13.39 -2.25 -2.96
N SER A 157 -13.11 -3.55 -2.95
CA SER A 157 -11.75 -4.11 -2.77
C SER A 157 -11.11 -4.38 -4.13
N PHE A 158 -10.02 -3.67 -4.44
CA PHE A 158 -9.25 -3.86 -5.67
C PHE A 158 -8.31 -5.06 -5.57
N GLY A 159 -7.79 -5.33 -4.37
CA GLY A 159 -6.89 -6.44 -4.13
C GLY A 159 -6.53 -6.59 -2.66
N SER A 160 -5.97 -7.74 -2.33
CA SER A 160 -5.39 -8.01 -1.03
C SER A 160 -4.11 -8.81 -1.18
N TYR A 161 -3.29 -8.78 -0.15
CA TYR A 161 -2.14 -9.66 0.01
C TYR A 161 -2.16 -10.23 1.41
N THR A 162 -1.87 -11.52 1.53
CA THR A 162 -1.58 -12.14 2.82
C THR A 162 -0.22 -12.80 2.76
N HIS A 163 0.67 -12.44 3.68
CA HIS A 163 2.02 -12.99 3.69
C HIS A 163 1.96 -14.51 3.91
N GLY A 164 2.63 -15.27 3.04
CA GLY A 164 2.55 -16.73 2.99
C GLY A 164 1.44 -17.29 2.07
N SER A 165 0.43 -16.50 1.70
CA SER A 165 -0.61 -16.90 0.73
C SER A 165 -0.50 -16.17 -0.61
N GLY A 166 0.09 -14.98 -0.63
CA GLY A 166 0.28 -14.16 -1.82
C GLY A 166 -0.87 -13.19 -2.09
N PRO A 167 -0.84 -12.52 -3.26
CA PRO A 167 -1.84 -11.54 -3.67
C PRO A 167 -3.12 -12.20 -4.20
N THR A 168 -4.26 -11.51 -4.02
CA THR A 168 -5.55 -11.85 -4.62
C THR A 168 -6.28 -10.59 -5.11
N GLY A 169 -7.25 -10.74 -5.99
CA GLY A 169 -8.01 -9.62 -6.57
C GLY A 169 -7.47 -9.15 -7.92
N ALA A 170 -7.95 -7.99 -8.36
CA ALA A 170 -7.66 -7.45 -9.69
C ALA A 170 -6.32 -6.67 -9.73
N VAL A 171 -5.97 -5.99 -8.64
CA VAL A 171 -4.68 -5.32 -8.47
C VAL A 171 -3.75 -6.23 -7.68
N VAL A 172 -2.57 -6.49 -8.22
CA VAL A 172 -1.54 -7.32 -7.59
C VAL A 172 -0.76 -6.48 -6.58
N ILE A 173 -0.94 -6.73 -5.29
CA ILE A 173 -0.13 -6.08 -4.25
C ILE A 173 1.20 -6.83 -4.10
N ASP A 174 2.31 -6.13 -4.34
CA ASP A 174 3.68 -6.63 -4.22
C ASP A 174 4.41 -5.92 -3.05
N PRO A 175 4.49 -6.56 -1.87
CA PRO A 175 5.21 -6.02 -0.73
C PRO A 175 6.66 -6.52 -0.65
N ALA A 176 7.32 -6.91 -1.76
CA ALA A 176 8.67 -7.46 -1.73
C ALA A 176 9.73 -6.53 -1.08
N LEU A 177 9.48 -5.22 -1.02
CA LEU A 177 10.35 -4.24 -0.36
C LEU A 177 9.78 -3.78 1.01
N VAL A 178 8.86 -4.53 1.59
CA VAL A 178 8.38 -4.36 2.97
C VAL A 178 9.06 -5.39 3.85
N SER A 179 9.88 -4.92 4.80
CA SER A 179 10.65 -5.79 5.67
C SER A 179 9.88 -6.26 6.90
N GLY A 180 10.18 -7.47 7.38
CA GLY A 180 9.71 -7.94 8.69
C GLY A 180 8.31 -8.57 8.73
N LEU A 181 7.61 -8.68 7.59
CA LEU A 181 6.32 -9.36 7.52
C LEU A 181 6.41 -10.82 8.01
N VAL A 182 5.37 -11.28 8.70
CA VAL A 182 5.21 -12.66 9.14
C VAL A 182 3.96 -13.30 8.52
N ALA A 183 3.91 -14.63 8.47
CA ALA A 183 2.83 -15.34 7.80
C ALA A 183 1.47 -14.97 8.42
N GLY A 184 0.55 -14.50 7.58
CA GLY A 184 -0.77 -13.99 7.97
C GLY A 184 -0.87 -12.46 8.01
N ASP A 185 0.23 -11.72 7.99
CA ASP A 185 0.19 -10.26 7.87
C ASP A 185 -0.49 -9.90 6.54
N SER A 186 -1.34 -8.89 6.53
CA SER A 186 -2.18 -8.61 5.38
C SER A 186 -2.20 -7.14 4.98
N PHE A 187 -2.30 -6.93 3.67
CA PHE A 187 -2.60 -5.65 3.06
C PHE A 187 -3.91 -5.75 2.29
N SER A 188 -4.74 -4.70 2.33
CA SER A 188 -5.95 -4.59 1.53
C SER A 188 -6.02 -3.23 0.87
N LEU A 189 -6.30 -3.21 -0.43
CA LEU A 189 -6.47 -2.02 -1.25
C LEU A 189 -7.95 -1.82 -1.53
N THR A 190 -8.52 -0.75 -0.97
CA THR A 190 -9.97 -0.49 -0.98
C THR A 190 -10.28 0.95 -1.31
N MET A 191 -11.43 1.19 -1.94
CA MET A 191 -12.01 2.53 -2.02
C MET A 191 -12.69 2.88 -0.69
N THR A 192 -12.38 4.02 -0.11
CA THR A 192 -13.02 4.51 1.13
C THR A 192 -13.16 6.03 1.05
N ASN A 193 -14.38 6.54 1.27
CA ASN A 193 -14.70 7.98 1.19
C ASN A 193 -14.32 8.64 -0.15
N GLY A 194 -14.29 7.90 -1.25
CA GLY A 194 -13.83 8.38 -2.55
C GLY A 194 -12.34 8.09 -2.86
N ASP A 195 -11.54 7.76 -1.84
CA ASP A 195 -10.09 7.66 -1.95
C ASP A 195 -9.59 6.22 -2.10
N LEU A 196 -8.40 6.06 -2.67
CA LEU A 196 -7.72 4.76 -2.73
C LEU A 196 -6.91 4.55 -1.45
N MET A 197 -7.42 3.72 -0.55
CA MET A 197 -6.78 3.43 0.73
C MET A 197 -6.10 2.06 0.73
N LEU A 198 -4.89 2.01 1.29
CA LEU A 198 -4.19 0.79 1.66
C LEU A 198 -4.27 0.61 3.18
N SER A 199 -4.78 -0.53 3.61
CA SER A 199 -4.81 -0.91 5.03
C SER A 199 -3.83 -2.05 5.28
N PHE A 200 -3.01 -1.93 6.31
CA PHE A 200 -2.19 -3.00 6.86
C PHE A 200 -2.84 -3.56 8.13
N THR A 201 -2.99 -4.88 8.20
CA THR A 201 -3.46 -5.60 9.39
C THR A 201 -2.45 -6.68 9.77
N PRO A 202 -1.78 -6.54 10.92
CA PRO A 202 -0.82 -7.53 11.38
C PRO A 202 -1.53 -8.77 11.90
N VAL A 203 -0.82 -9.90 11.92
CA VAL A 203 -1.26 -11.03 12.74
C VAL A 203 -1.25 -10.61 14.20
N PRO A 204 -2.34 -10.87 14.97
CA PRO A 204 -2.36 -10.61 16.40
C PRO A 204 -1.19 -11.32 17.06
N VAL A 205 -0.28 -10.56 17.67
CA VAL A 205 0.69 -11.15 18.59
C VAL A 205 -0.06 -11.65 19.82
N PRO A 206 0.07 -12.92 20.24
CA PRO A 206 -0.52 -13.37 21.50
C PRO A 206 0.05 -12.51 22.62
N GLU A 207 -0.78 -11.70 23.27
CA GLU A 207 -0.29 -10.92 24.40
C GLU A 207 0.28 -11.88 25.47
N PRO A 208 1.39 -11.52 26.15
CA PRO A 208 1.96 -12.35 27.22
C PRO A 208 0.95 -12.75 28.31
N ALA A 209 -0.08 -11.92 28.54
CA ALA A 209 -1.15 -12.19 29.49
C ALA A 209 -2.06 -13.35 29.08
N ALA A 210 -2.30 -13.58 27.79
CA ALA A 210 -3.10 -14.70 27.31
C ALA A 210 -2.36 -16.04 27.55
N VAL A 211 -1.03 -16.03 27.41
CA VAL A 211 -0.17 -17.20 27.68
C VAL A 211 -0.06 -17.46 29.20
N LEU A 212 0.05 -16.40 30.02
CA LEU A 212 0.04 -16.51 31.49
C LEU A 212 -1.31 -16.99 32.03
N GLY A 213 -2.44 -16.56 31.46
CA GLY A 213 -3.77 -17.02 31.84
C GLY A 213 -3.94 -18.55 31.65
N ILE A 214 -3.39 -19.10 30.57
CA ILE A 214 -3.37 -20.55 30.32
C ILE A 214 -2.46 -21.27 31.33
N ALA A 215 -1.29 -20.71 31.65
CA ALA A 215 -0.37 -21.31 32.62
C ALA A 215 -0.92 -21.32 34.07
N VAL A 216 -1.61 -20.25 34.50
CA VAL A 216 -2.21 -20.17 35.83
C VAL A 216 -3.42 -21.10 35.96
N ALA A 217 -4.24 -21.24 34.92
CA ALA A 217 -5.35 -22.20 34.91
C ALA A 217 -4.87 -23.65 35.06
N ALA A 218 -3.77 -24.02 34.38
CA ALA A 218 -3.18 -25.36 34.50
C ALA A 218 -2.63 -25.66 35.91
N LEU A 219 -1.99 -24.67 36.55
CA LEU A 219 -1.49 -24.81 37.92
C LEU A 219 -2.61 -24.84 38.97
N GLY A 220 -3.69 -24.08 38.76
CA GLY A 220 -4.88 -24.10 39.63
C GLY A 220 -5.59 -25.45 39.64
N VAL A 221 -5.74 -26.11 38.48
CA VAL A 221 -6.32 -27.46 38.37
C VAL A 221 -5.41 -28.51 39.02
N GLY A 222 -4.10 -28.44 38.79
CA GLY A 222 -3.14 -29.35 39.42
C GLY A 222 -3.13 -29.28 40.96
N GLY A 223 -3.24 -28.06 41.52
CA GLY A 223 -3.35 -27.84 42.97
C GLY A 223 -4.66 -28.38 43.57
N PHE A 224 -5.77 -28.27 42.85
CA PHE A 224 -7.08 -28.74 43.31
C PHE A 224 -7.18 -30.27 43.30
N VAL A 225 -6.64 -30.94 42.27
CA VAL A 225 -6.62 -32.41 42.17
C VAL A 225 -5.78 -33.02 43.30
N ARG A 226 -4.63 -32.43 43.64
CA ARG A 226 -3.74 -32.94 44.69
C ARG A 226 -4.36 -32.85 46.10
N ARG A 227 -5.29 -31.91 46.33
CA ARG A 227 -5.94 -31.72 47.65
C ARG A 227 -7.02 -32.77 47.94
N ARG A 228 -7.62 -33.39 46.91
CA ARG A 228 -8.71 -34.35 47.05
C ARG A 228 -8.25 -35.75 47.48
N PHE A 229 -6.99 -36.11 47.23
CA PHE A 229 -6.44 -37.45 47.56
C PHE A 229 -5.83 -37.56 48.96
N ARG A 230 -5.85 -36.50 49.79
CA ARG A 230 -5.19 -36.50 51.10
C ARG A 230 -6.15 -36.62 52.30
N LYS A 231 -7.42 -36.93 52.06
CA LYS A 231 -8.42 -37.20 53.10
C LYS A 231 -9.05 -38.58 52.91
N SER A 232 -8.39 -39.61 53.43
CA SER A 232 -9.04 -40.86 53.84
C SER A 232 -8.68 -41.09 55.31
N PRO A 233 -9.62 -40.96 56.26
CA PRO A 233 -9.43 -41.43 57.62
C PRO A 233 -9.59 -42.96 57.65
N GLU A 234 -8.65 -43.66 58.29
CA GLU A 234 -8.77 -45.09 58.59
C GLU A 234 -9.96 -45.34 59.54
N PRO A 235 -10.84 -46.31 59.26
CA PRO A 235 -11.74 -46.83 60.28
C PRO A 235 -11.02 -47.87 61.16
N THR A 236 -11.06 -47.58 62.45
CA THR A 236 -10.68 -48.41 63.59
C THR A 236 -11.23 -49.84 63.53
N SER A 237 -10.36 -50.81 63.82
CA SER A 237 -10.72 -52.21 64.09
C SER A 237 -11.53 -52.33 65.38
N ALA A 238 -12.64 -53.07 65.33
CA ALA A 238 -13.33 -53.61 66.50
C ALA A 238 -13.98 -54.96 66.17
N ALA A 239 -13.31 -56.04 66.55
CA ALA A 239 -13.85 -57.27 67.17
C ALA A 239 -12.67 -58.13 67.63
#